data_AF-A0A924SEF7-F1
#
_entry.id   AF-A0A924SEF7-F1
#
_cell.length_a   1.000
_cell.length_b   1.000
_cell.length_c   1.000
_cell.angle_alpha   90.00
_cell.angle_beta   90.00
_cell.angle_gamma   90.00
#
_symmetry.space_group_name_H-M   'P 1'
#
loop_
_entity.id
_entity.type
_entity.pdbx_description
1 polymer ?
#
loop_
_entity_poly.entity_id
_entity_poly.type
_entity_poly.pdbx_seq_one_letter_code
_entity_poly.pdbx_strand_id
1 'polypeptide(L)'
;MTDLFRRALAVALLFVAVPVTHAAGQRIDSASVAPRRMKIDTALAAIPAPPLSPRRAFVYSLLLPGFGQSRLGRPGAGAIFVFTESLAIGMLRESMADLREARVFRRDSLEYIGNDPASGAPIMHRNAYNDELISIRRGHVEDWVAFLIANHLFAGADAYVAAHLWDLPSQVNVSQTSAGTRVSASIRW
;
A
#
# COMPACT_ATOMS: atom_id res chain seq x y z
N MET A 1 -16.31 -13.50 -17.20
CA MET A 1 -15.09 -12.88 -16.60
C MET A 1 -15.38 -11.58 -15.82
N THR A 2 -16.62 -11.21 -15.52
CA THR A 2 -16.99 -9.94 -14.85
C THR A 2 -17.26 -10.06 -13.35
N ASP A 3 -17.62 -11.26 -12.86
CA ASP A 3 -17.98 -11.47 -11.45
C ASP A 3 -16.77 -11.69 -10.51
N LEU A 4 -15.68 -12.25 -11.01
CA LEU A 4 -14.46 -12.48 -10.22
C LEU A 4 -13.69 -11.19 -9.99
N PHE A 5 -13.60 -10.32 -11.00
CA PHE A 5 -13.06 -8.96 -10.86
C PHE A 5 -13.87 -8.13 -9.85
N ARG A 6 -15.21 -8.28 -9.83
CA ARG A 6 -16.07 -7.68 -8.81
C ARG A 6 -15.82 -8.23 -7.41
N ARG A 7 -15.51 -9.53 -7.26
CA ARG A 7 -15.20 -10.15 -5.98
C ARG A 7 -13.80 -9.79 -5.47
N ALA A 8 -12.81 -9.69 -6.34
CA ALA A 8 -11.48 -9.19 -6.00
C ALA A 8 -11.52 -7.71 -5.59
N LEU A 9 -12.29 -6.90 -6.33
CA LEU A 9 -12.55 -5.50 -5.97
C LEU A 9 -13.37 -5.38 -4.67
N ALA A 10 -14.32 -6.30 -4.41
CA ALA A 10 -15.08 -6.33 -3.17
C ALA A 10 -14.23 -6.75 -1.96
N VAL A 11 -13.24 -7.64 -2.12
CA VAL A 11 -12.28 -7.98 -1.06
C VAL A 11 -11.30 -6.82 -0.82
N ALA A 12 -10.85 -6.13 -1.88
CA ALA A 12 -10.05 -4.91 -1.75
C ALA A 12 -10.82 -3.75 -1.09
N LEU A 13 -12.13 -3.62 -1.36
CA LEU A 13 -13.02 -2.66 -0.70
C LEU A 13 -13.42 -3.08 0.72
N LEU A 14 -13.39 -4.36 1.06
CA LEU A 14 -13.66 -4.83 2.43
C LEU A 14 -12.54 -4.44 3.42
N PHE A 15 -11.31 -4.27 2.94
CA PHE A 15 -10.19 -3.79 3.77
C PHE A 15 -10.16 -2.26 3.98
N VAL A 16 -10.98 -1.50 3.24
CA VAL A 16 -11.17 -0.06 3.49
C VAL A 16 -12.10 0.20 4.68
N ALA A 17 -12.80 -0.83 5.16
CA ALA A 17 -13.73 -0.75 6.28
C ALA A 17 -13.25 -1.50 7.53
N VAL A 18 -11.94 -1.53 7.80
CA VAL A 18 -11.52 -1.77 9.19
C VAL A 18 -11.80 -0.46 9.92
N PRO A 19 -12.80 -0.40 10.82
CA PRO A 19 -12.89 0.73 11.72
C PRO A 19 -11.61 0.69 12.53
N VAL A 20 -10.72 1.66 12.32
CA VAL A 20 -9.75 2.01 13.34
C VAL A 20 -10.62 2.41 14.53
N THR A 21 -10.84 1.47 15.44
CA THR A 21 -11.46 1.72 16.72
C THR A 21 -10.53 2.70 17.42
N HIS A 22 -10.81 3.99 17.24
CA HIS A 22 -10.19 5.03 18.03
C HIS A 22 -10.62 4.71 19.45
N ALA A 23 -9.69 4.17 20.25
CA ALA A 23 -9.90 4.00 21.67
C ALA A 23 -10.32 5.36 22.22
N ALA A 24 -11.57 5.43 22.67
CA ALA A 24 -12.17 6.61 23.24
C ALA A 24 -11.34 7.05 24.46
N GLY A 25 -10.92 8.31 24.48
CA GLY A 25 -10.32 8.88 25.68
C GLY A 25 -9.41 10.07 25.47
N GLN A 26 -9.86 11.13 24.82
CA GLN A 26 -9.27 12.45 25.12
C GLN A 26 -10.36 13.51 25.19
N ARG A 27 -10.89 13.70 26.41
CA ARG A 27 -11.72 14.84 26.78
C ARG A 27 -10.93 16.11 26.51
N ILE A 28 -11.54 17.02 25.75
CA ILE A 28 -10.99 18.34 25.45
C ILE A 28 -11.33 19.25 26.64
N ASP A 29 -10.39 19.44 27.56
CA ASP A 29 -10.44 20.53 28.54
C ASP A 29 -9.54 21.67 28.05
N SER A 30 -10.16 22.67 27.45
CA SER A 30 -9.50 23.94 27.11
C SER A 30 -9.40 24.82 28.35
N ALA A 31 -8.38 24.59 29.18
CA ALA A 31 -7.97 25.56 30.19
C ALA A 31 -6.99 26.57 29.57
N SER A 32 -7.39 27.83 29.55
CA SER A 32 -6.55 28.98 29.24
C SER A 32 -5.28 28.99 30.11
N VAL A 33 -4.10 28.99 29.48
CA VAL A 33 -2.80 29.08 30.17
C VAL A 33 -2.21 30.46 29.91
N ALA A 34 -2.16 31.28 30.97
CA ALA A 34 -1.37 32.50 31.02
C ALA A 34 0.11 32.20 30.71
N PRO A 35 0.88 33.13 30.10
CA PRO A 35 2.24 32.84 29.69
C PRO A 35 3.14 32.57 30.90
N ARG A 36 3.57 31.31 31.05
CA ARG A 36 4.58 30.90 32.01
C ARG A 36 5.94 31.44 31.55
N ARG A 37 6.57 32.28 32.38
CA ARG A 37 7.94 32.77 32.17
C ARG A 37 8.89 31.57 32.15
N MET A 38 9.46 31.24 30.99
CA MET A 38 10.45 30.17 30.86
C MET A 38 11.73 30.58 31.57
N LYS A 39 12.09 29.84 32.61
CA LYS A 39 13.45 29.81 33.14
C LYS A 39 14.26 29.02 32.12
N ILE A 40 15.17 29.68 31.40
CA ILE A 40 16.09 29.01 30.48
C ILE A 40 17.13 28.31 31.35
N ASP A 41 16.87 27.06 31.70
CA ASP A 41 17.90 26.18 32.24
C ASP A 41 18.76 25.73 31.06
N THR A 42 19.95 26.34 30.93
CA THR A 42 21.03 25.93 30.03
C THR A 42 21.68 24.64 30.53
N ALA A 43 20.88 23.61 30.83
CA ALA A 43 21.39 22.25 30.83
C ALA A 43 21.55 21.86 29.35
N LEU A 44 22.70 21.32 28.98
CA LEU A 44 22.99 20.72 27.68
C LEU A 44 21.83 19.80 27.27
N ALA A 45 20.83 20.35 26.59
CA ALA A 45 19.69 19.59 26.12
C ALA A 45 20.26 18.67 25.03
N ALA A 46 20.41 17.40 25.36
CA ALA A 46 20.81 16.39 24.40
C ALA A 46 19.88 16.54 23.19
N ILE A 47 20.47 16.86 22.04
CA ILE A 47 19.71 16.97 20.79
C ILE A 47 18.94 15.65 20.64
N PRO A 48 17.60 15.68 20.60
CA PRO A 48 16.81 14.46 20.57
C PRO A 48 17.18 13.66 19.33
N ALA A 49 17.88 12.54 19.51
CA ALA A 49 18.29 11.68 18.43
C ALA A 49 17.14 10.77 17.99
N PRO A 50 16.98 10.49 16.69
CA PRO A 50 15.98 9.55 16.22
C PRO A 50 16.26 8.13 16.72
N PRO A 51 15.21 7.31 16.95
CA PRO A 51 15.36 5.92 17.38
C PRO A 51 16.07 5.05 16.31
N LEU A 52 16.05 5.49 15.05
CA LEU A 52 16.84 4.92 13.96
C LEU A 52 17.62 6.01 13.25
N SER A 53 18.92 5.78 13.06
CA SER A 53 19.71 6.61 12.15
C SER A 53 19.13 6.54 10.72
N PRO A 54 19.20 7.59 9.91
CA PRO A 54 18.63 7.60 8.57
C PRO A 54 19.07 6.46 7.65
N ARG A 55 20.35 6.08 7.68
CA ARG A 55 20.86 4.94 6.89
C ARG A 55 20.21 3.62 7.30
N ARG A 56 20.04 3.39 8.61
CA ARG A 56 19.37 2.19 9.11
C ARG A 56 17.89 2.20 8.80
N ALA A 57 17.23 3.36 8.91
CA ALA A 57 15.83 3.52 8.53
C ALA A 57 15.60 3.17 7.05
N PHE A 58 16.47 3.68 6.16
CA PHE A 58 16.47 3.33 4.74
C PHE A 58 16.59 1.83 4.52
N VAL A 59 17.68 1.21 5.03
CA VAL A 59 17.96 -0.22 4.78
C VAL A 59 16.84 -1.10 5.33
N TYR A 60 16.33 -0.80 6.52
CA TYR A 60 15.28 -1.62 7.11
C TYR A 60 13.98 -1.53 6.33
N SER A 61 13.56 -0.34 5.89
CA SER A 61 12.35 -0.20 5.06
C SER A 61 12.54 -0.65 3.62
N LEU A 62 13.76 -0.60 3.08
CA LEU A 62 14.09 -1.17 1.78
C LEU A 62 13.99 -2.70 1.79
N LEU A 63 14.32 -3.35 2.90
CA LEU A 63 14.20 -4.80 3.03
C LEU A 63 12.79 -5.23 3.42
N LEU A 64 12.15 -4.48 4.31
CA LEU A 64 10.81 -4.76 4.82
C LEU A 64 9.98 -3.46 4.79
N PRO A 65 9.18 -3.25 3.73
CA PRO A 65 8.39 -2.04 3.57
C PRO A 65 7.57 -1.70 4.82
N GLY A 66 7.66 -0.45 5.27
CA GLY A 66 6.97 0.07 6.46
C GLY A 66 7.67 -0.15 7.81
N PHE A 67 8.73 -0.95 7.90
CA PHE A 67 9.41 -1.22 9.17
C PHE A 67 10.06 0.03 9.78
N GLY A 68 10.86 0.77 9.01
CA GLY A 68 11.53 1.99 9.46
C GLY A 68 10.53 3.06 9.93
N GLN A 69 9.42 3.22 9.21
CA GLN A 69 8.33 4.12 9.57
C GLN A 69 7.69 3.73 10.92
N SER A 70 7.48 2.43 11.17
CA SER A 70 6.92 1.96 12.46
C SER A 70 7.84 2.28 13.65
N ARG A 71 9.16 2.13 13.46
CA ARG A 71 10.17 2.42 14.49
C ARG A 71 10.35 3.91 14.72
N LEU A 72 10.14 4.71 13.67
CA LEU A 72 10.07 6.16 13.70
C LEU A 72 8.63 6.62 13.95
N GLY A 73 7.83 5.95 14.80
CA GLY A 73 6.53 6.48 15.26
C GLY A 73 5.54 6.99 14.18
N ARG A 74 5.66 6.57 12.92
CA ARG A 74 4.83 6.99 11.77
C ARG A 74 4.01 5.81 11.25
N PRO A 75 3.09 5.25 12.06
CA PRO A 75 2.36 4.03 11.70
C PRO A 75 1.50 4.20 10.44
N GLY A 76 0.95 5.38 10.18
CA GLY A 76 0.17 5.65 8.97
C GLY A 76 0.99 5.54 7.68
N ALA A 77 2.21 6.10 7.67
CA ALA A 77 3.11 5.98 6.52
C ALA A 77 3.56 4.52 6.33
N GLY A 78 3.90 3.82 7.42
CA GLY A 78 4.28 2.41 7.36
C GLY A 78 3.15 1.51 6.86
N ALA A 79 1.91 1.76 7.29
CA ALA A 79 0.74 1.00 6.88
C ALA A 79 0.48 1.07 5.37
N ILE A 80 0.69 2.23 4.75
CA ILE A 80 0.54 2.39 3.28
C ILE A 80 1.48 1.44 2.55
N PHE A 81 2.76 1.41 2.90
CA PHE A 81 3.74 0.54 2.24
C PHE A 81 3.43 -0.95 2.43
N VAL A 82 3.03 -1.37 3.64
CA VAL A 82 2.64 -2.76 3.92
C VAL A 82 1.37 -3.15 3.16
N PHE A 83 0.39 -2.25 3.08
CA PHE A 83 -0.84 -2.48 2.33
C PHE A 83 -0.56 -2.61 0.83
N THR A 84 0.21 -1.68 0.27
CA THR A 84 0.61 -1.68 -1.12
C THR A 84 1.41 -2.93 -1.48
N GLU A 85 2.34 -3.35 -0.62
CA GLU A 85 3.09 -4.60 -0.73
C GLU A 85 2.15 -5.81 -0.79
N SER A 86 1.18 -5.87 0.12
CA SER A 86 0.22 -6.98 0.22
C SER A 86 -0.64 -7.10 -1.04
N LEU A 87 -1.09 -5.96 -1.59
CA LEU A 87 -1.85 -5.92 -2.83
C LEU A 87 -1.00 -6.42 -4.00
N ALA A 88 0.23 -5.92 -4.12
CA ALA A 88 1.13 -6.30 -5.21
C ALA A 88 1.50 -7.79 -5.16
N ILE A 89 1.75 -8.36 -3.97
CA ILE A 89 1.96 -9.81 -3.81
C ILE A 89 0.74 -10.61 -4.25
N GLY A 90 -0.47 -10.16 -3.89
CA GLY A 90 -1.72 -10.79 -4.34
C GLY A 90 -1.82 -10.83 -5.85
N MET A 91 -1.62 -9.69 -6.50
CA MET A 91 -1.70 -9.56 -7.95
C MET A 91 -0.57 -10.30 -8.69
N LEU A 92 0.63 -10.36 -8.11
CA LEU A 92 1.73 -11.16 -8.63
C LEU A 92 1.36 -12.65 -8.64
N ARG A 93 0.78 -13.15 -7.54
CA ARG A 93 0.35 -14.56 -7.44
C ARG A 93 -0.73 -14.89 -8.47
N GLU A 94 -1.72 -14.02 -8.63
CA GLU A 94 -2.75 -14.16 -9.66
C GLU A 94 -2.15 -14.17 -11.06
N SER A 95 -1.29 -13.19 -11.38
CA SER A 95 -0.63 -13.09 -12.68
C SER A 95 0.25 -14.31 -13.01
N MET A 96 0.92 -14.88 -12.01
CA MET A 96 1.67 -16.12 -12.17
C MET A 96 0.78 -17.33 -12.42
N ALA A 97 -0.40 -17.40 -11.78
CA ALA A 97 -1.37 -18.45 -12.01
C ALA A 97 -1.94 -18.38 -13.43
N ASP A 98 -2.33 -17.19 -13.89
CA ASP A 98 -2.80 -16.95 -15.26
C ASP A 98 -1.74 -17.33 -16.29
N LEU A 99 -0.48 -16.95 -16.05
CA LEU A 99 0.63 -17.31 -16.95
C LEU A 99 0.86 -18.81 -17.00
N ARG A 100 0.72 -19.51 -15.85
CA ARG A 100 0.84 -20.97 -15.79
C ARG A 100 -0.29 -21.62 -16.57
N GLU A 101 -1.52 -21.16 -16.38
CA GLU A 101 -2.71 -21.65 -17.09
C GLU A 101 -2.52 -21.50 -18.60
N ALA A 102 -2.15 -20.30 -19.06
CA ALA A 102 -1.93 -20.05 -20.48
C ALA A 102 -0.85 -20.95 -21.09
N ARG A 103 0.23 -21.25 -20.36
CA ARG A 103 1.28 -22.16 -20.82
C ARG A 103 0.82 -23.61 -20.91
N VAL A 104 -0.04 -24.05 -19.99
CA VAL A 104 -0.58 -25.40 -19.97
C VAL A 104 -1.52 -25.60 -21.16
N PHE A 105 -2.43 -24.66 -21.38
CA PHE A 105 -3.44 -24.77 -22.44
C PHE A 105 -2.94 -24.40 -23.83
N ARG A 106 -1.72 -23.86 -23.98
CA ARG A 106 -1.16 -23.49 -25.30
C ARG A 106 -1.24 -24.57 -26.38
N ARG A 107 -1.12 -25.84 -25.98
CA ARG A 107 -1.10 -26.98 -26.91
C ARG A 107 -2.48 -27.49 -27.30
N ASP A 108 -3.53 -26.94 -26.70
CA ASP A 108 -4.89 -27.27 -27.11
C ASP A 108 -5.23 -26.51 -28.40
N SER A 109 -5.94 -27.13 -29.33
CA SER A 109 -6.21 -26.53 -30.65
C SER A 109 -7.67 -26.10 -30.81
N LEU A 110 -8.61 -26.75 -30.13
CA LEU A 110 -10.05 -26.54 -30.31
C LEU A 110 -10.78 -26.73 -28.98
N GLU A 111 -11.40 -25.65 -28.50
CA GLU A 111 -12.27 -25.69 -27.32
C GLU A 111 -13.72 -25.94 -27.77
N TYR A 112 -14.38 -26.94 -27.17
CA TYR A 112 -15.81 -27.17 -27.39
C TYR A 112 -16.63 -26.19 -26.56
N ILE A 113 -17.44 -25.34 -27.21
CA ILE A 113 -18.25 -24.31 -26.54
C ILE A 113 -19.72 -24.72 -26.41
N GLY A 114 -20.18 -25.66 -27.24
CA GLY A 114 -21.56 -26.13 -27.23
C GLY A 114 -21.96 -26.71 -28.57
N ASN A 115 -23.24 -27.03 -28.72
CA ASN A 115 -23.81 -27.46 -30.00
C ASN A 115 -24.63 -26.34 -30.63
N ASP A 116 -24.58 -26.25 -31.96
CA ASP A 116 -25.45 -25.38 -32.74
C ASP A 116 -26.92 -25.80 -32.54
N PRO A 117 -27.82 -24.91 -32.10
CA PRO A 117 -29.23 -25.23 -31.89
C PRO A 117 -29.96 -25.70 -33.15
N ALA A 118 -29.49 -25.31 -34.34
CA ALA A 118 -30.15 -25.64 -35.60
C ALA A 118 -29.64 -26.95 -36.21
N SER A 119 -28.33 -27.19 -36.17
CA SER A 119 -27.71 -28.38 -36.80
C SER A 119 -27.32 -29.48 -35.81
N GLY A 120 -27.30 -29.19 -34.50
CA GLY A 120 -26.80 -30.10 -33.47
C GLY A 120 -25.29 -30.34 -33.52
N ALA A 121 -24.57 -29.71 -34.45
CA ALA A 121 -23.14 -29.89 -34.62
C ALA A 121 -22.33 -29.17 -33.51
N PRO A 122 -21.20 -29.73 -33.06
CA PRO A 122 -20.35 -29.10 -32.07
C PRO A 122 -19.72 -27.82 -32.62
N ILE A 123 -19.94 -26.70 -31.93
CA ILE A 123 -19.27 -25.43 -32.16
C ILE A 123 -17.92 -25.48 -31.45
N MET A 124 -16.86 -25.56 -32.27
CA MET A 124 -15.48 -25.49 -31.80
C MET A 124 -14.95 -24.06 -31.94
N HIS A 125 -14.25 -23.58 -30.92
CA HIS A 125 -13.56 -22.30 -30.95
C HIS A 125 -12.05 -22.50 -30.99
N ARG A 126 -11.36 -21.62 -31.72
CA ARG A 126 -9.90 -21.62 -31.75
C ARG A 126 -9.40 -21.26 -30.35
N ASN A 127 -8.48 -22.07 -29.83
CA ASN A 127 -7.87 -21.81 -28.54
C ASN A 127 -7.30 -20.37 -28.45
N ALA A 128 -7.71 -19.62 -27.43
CA ALA A 128 -7.25 -18.26 -27.16
C ALA A 128 -5.84 -18.20 -26.54
N TYR A 129 -5.32 -19.33 -26.03
CA TYR A 129 -4.00 -19.45 -25.41
C TYR A 129 -2.88 -19.56 -26.45
N ASN A 130 -2.63 -18.46 -27.17
CA ASN A 130 -1.53 -18.34 -28.13
C ASN A 130 -0.26 -17.73 -27.50
N ASP A 131 0.85 -17.67 -28.27
CA ASP A 131 2.12 -17.11 -27.78
C ASP A 131 2.03 -15.60 -27.45
N GLU A 132 1.13 -14.87 -28.12
CA GLU A 132 0.87 -13.46 -27.83
C GLU A 132 0.25 -13.28 -26.43
N LEU A 133 -0.78 -14.05 -26.10
CA LEU A 133 -1.41 -14.02 -24.77
C LEU A 133 -0.40 -14.41 -23.68
N ILE A 134 0.44 -15.40 -23.93
CA ILE A 134 1.50 -15.79 -22.98
C ILE A 134 2.49 -14.65 -22.76
N SER A 135 2.86 -13.92 -23.82
CA SER A 135 3.72 -12.74 -23.70
C SER A 135 3.05 -11.64 -22.86
N ILE A 136 1.76 -11.38 -23.08
CA ILE A 136 0.98 -10.41 -22.30
C ILE A 136 0.92 -10.82 -20.83
N ARG A 137 0.60 -12.09 -20.53
CA ARG A 137 0.55 -12.61 -19.15
C ARG A 137 1.90 -12.56 -18.46
N ARG A 138 3.00 -12.79 -19.19
CA ARG A 138 4.35 -12.61 -18.66
C ARG A 138 4.63 -11.14 -18.33
N GLY A 139 4.21 -10.22 -19.19
CA GLY A 139 4.29 -8.78 -18.93
C GLY A 139 3.61 -8.39 -17.62
N HIS A 140 2.40 -8.90 -17.34
CA HIS A 140 1.74 -8.63 -16.05
C HIS A 140 2.55 -9.09 -14.84
N VAL A 141 3.22 -10.25 -14.90
CA VAL A 141 4.12 -10.70 -13.84
C VAL A 141 5.29 -9.73 -13.68
N GLU A 142 5.90 -9.33 -14.79
CA GLU A 142 7.03 -8.38 -14.80
C GLU A 142 6.63 -7.00 -14.24
N ASP A 143 5.45 -6.50 -14.58
CA ASP A 143 4.90 -5.23 -14.07
C ASP A 143 4.72 -5.27 -12.55
N TRP A 144 4.16 -6.35 -12.01
CA TRP A 144 3.98 -6.49 -10.56
C TRP A 144 5.30 -6.67 -9.81
N VAL A 145 6.29 -7.36 -10.41
CA VAL A 145 7.64 -7.43 -9.85
C VAL A 145 8.30 -6.04 -9.83
N ALA A 146 8.18 -5.27 -10.91
CA ALA A 146 8.70 -3.91 -10.97
C ALA A 146 8.03 -3.00 -9.92
N PHE A 147 6.72 -3.16 -9.74
CA PHE A 147 5.97 -2.43 -8.71
C PHE A 147 6.45 -2.75 -7.29
N LEU A 148 6.71 -4.03 -6.97
CA LEU A 148 7.28 -4.42 -5.66
C LEU A 148 8.65 -3.78 -5.44
N ILE A 149 9.54 -3.83 -6.42
CA ILE A 149 10.87 -3.20 -6.33
C ILE A 149 10.73 -1.69 -6.08
N ALA A 150 9.82 -1.03 -6.79
CA ALA A 150 9.55 0.39 -6.60
C ALA A 150 9.02 0.66 -5.18
N ASN A 151 8.05 -0.13 -4.69
CA ASN A 151 7.49 -0.01 -3.35
C ASN A 151 8.57 -0.08 -2.27
N HIS A 152 9.48 -1.04 -2.37
CA HIS A 152 10.64 -1.17 -1.49
C HIS A 152 11.54 0.07 -1.52
N LEU A 153 11.87 0.58 -2.71
CA LEU A 153 12.70 1.77 -2.85
C LEU A 153 12.04 3.01 -2.24
N PHE A 154 10.76 3.22 -2.50
CA PHE A 154 9.98 4.33 -1.93
C PHE A 154 9.85 4.21 -0.41
N ALA A 155 9.62 3.00 0.11
CA ALA A 155 9.58 2.75 1.55
C ALA A 155 10.91 3.10 2.22
N GLY A 156 12.04 2.72 1.61
CA GLY A 156 13.37 3.10 2.06
C GLY A 156 13.57 4.61 2.05
N ALA A 157 13.23 5.28 0.94
CA ALA A 157 13.37 6.72 0.79
C ALA A 157 12.53 7.52 1.79
N ASP A 158 11.26 7.17 1.98
CA ASP A 158 10.42 7.83 2.99
C ASP A 158 10.97 7.62 4.42
N ALA A 159 11.45 6.42 4.76
CA ALA A 159 12.05 6.16 6.07
C ALA A 159 13.35 6.96 6.30
N TYR A 160 14.18 7.12 5.26
CA TYR A 160 15.38 7.95 5.31
C TYR A 160 15.06 9.41 5.61
N VAL A 161 14.05 9.96 4.92
CA VAL A 161 13.59 11.34 5.12
C VAL A 161 12.94 11.49 6.50
N ALA A 162 12.11 10.52 6.91
CA ALA A 162 11.47 10.49 8.22
C ALA A 162 12.47 10.57 9.38
N ALA A 163 13.60 9.87 9.24
CA ALA A 163 14.66 9.90 10.25
C ALA A 163 15.43 11.23 10.27
N HIS A 164 15.57 11.92 9.14
CA HIS A 164 16.18 13.26 9.08
C HIS A 164 15.27 14.34 9.66
N LEU A 165 13.96 14.17 9.53
CA LEU A 165 12.95 15.12 9.99
C LEU A 165 12.29 14.68 11.30
N TRP A 166 12.95 13.81 12.06
CA TRP A 166 12.37 13.21 13.27
C TRP A 166 12.07 14.23 14.36
N ASP A 167 12.91 15.26 14.47
CA ASP A 167 12.82 16.35 15.43
C ASP A 167 11.93 17.50 14.95
N LEU A 168 11.44 17.45 13.70
CA LEU A 168 10.64 18.52 13.11
C LEU A 168 9.19 18.46 13.63
N PRO A 169 8.67 19.53 14.26
CA PRO A 169 7.31 19.58 14.78
C PRO A 169 6.31 19.82 13.64
N SER A 170 6.13 18.85 12.74
CA SER A 170 5.10 18.93 11.71
C SER A 170 3.74 18.53 12.31
N GLN A 171 2.83 19.49 12.48
CA GLN A 171 1.44 19.20 12.88
C GLN A 171 0.59 19.06 11.62
N VAL A 172 0.28 17.82 11.24
CA VAL A 172 -0.71 17.53 10.19
C VAL A 172 -2.00 17.14 10.90
N ASN A 173 -2.97 18.03 10.91
CA ASN A 173 -4.30 17.81 11.47
C ASN A 173 -5.26 17.40 10.37
N VAL A 174 -5.91 16.25 10.53
CA VAL A 174 -7.06 15.85 9.72
C VAL A 174 -8.28 15.94 10.62
N SER A 175 -9.15 16.92 10.36
CA SER A 175 -10.38 17.14 11.12
C SER A 175 -11.58 16.89 10.23
N GLN A 176 -12.46 15.98 10.64
CA GLN A 176 -13.76 15.83 10.03
C GLN A 176 -14.69 16.90 10.59
N THR A 177 -15.15 17.80 9.72
CA THR A 177 -16.15 18.82 10.04
C THR A 177 -17.50 18.38 9.51
N SER A 178 -18.60 18.95 10.02
CA SER A 178 -19.95 18.71 9.48
C SER A 178 -20.10 19.09 7.99
N ALA A 179 -19.13 19.84 7.43
CA ALA A 179 -19.07 20.24 6.03
C ALA A 179 -18.08 19.39 5.18
N GLY A 180 -17.44 18.37 5.77
CA GLY A 180 -16.51 17.47 5.08
C GLY A 180 -15.13 17.34 5.75
N THR A 181 -14.26 16.52 5.15
CA THR A 181 -12.89 16.27 5.61
C THR A 181 -12.00 17.47 5.34
N ARG A 182 -11.50 18.12 6.39
CA ARG A 182 -10.51 19.21 6.30
C ARG A 182 -9.14 18.67 6.68
N VAL A 183 -8.17 18.83 5.77
CA VAL A 183 -6.75 18.55 6.03
C VAL A 183 -6.04 19.89 6.20
N SER A 184 -5.40 20.12 7.34
CA SER A 184 -4.57 21.30 7.59
C SER A 184 -3.18 20.89 8.05
N ALA A 185 -2.16 21.57 7.52
CA ALA A 185 -0.78 21.43 7.96
C ALA A 185 -0.31 22.77 8.52
N SER A 186 0.28 22.77 9.72
CA SER A 186 0.92 23.95 10.28
C SER A 186 2.37 23.65 10.65
N ILE A 187 3.23 24.63 10.38
CA ILE A 187 4.63 24.64 10.79
C ILE A 187 4.75 25.81 11.76
N ARG A 188 5.16 25.54 12.99
CA ARG A 188 5.53 26.60 13.95
C ARG A 188 7.03 26.86 13.81
N TRP A 189 7.37 28.04 13.32
CA TRP A 189 8.70 28.64 13.44
C TRP A 189 8.74 29.59 14.64
#